data_AF-A0A841USL8-F1
#
_entry.id   AF-A0A841USL8-F1
#
_cell.length_a   1.000
_cell.length_b   1.000
_cell.length_c   1.000
_cell.angle_alpha   90.00
_cell.angle_beta   90.00
_cell.angle_gamma   90.00
#
_symmetry.space_group_name_H-M   'P 1'
#
loop_
_entity.id
_entity.type
_entity.pdbx_description
1 polymer ?
#
loop_
_entity_poly.entity_id
_entity_poly.type
_entity_poly.pdbx_seq_one_letter_code
_entity_poly.pdbx_strand_id
1 'polypeptide(L)'
;MNTATQTIKVYNEIIELIARGTTPQSVINFHLSDTAQNRLEDLIYNAKNNELTQEEKQELDAYLMLEHIMTLAKAKAHQYLNGAN
;
A
#
# COMPACT_ATOMS: atom_id res chain seq x y z
N MET A 1 14.74 15.97 20.45
CA MET A 1 13.68 16.71 19.71
C MET A 1 13.77 16.22 18.28
N ASN A 2 12.94 15.25 17.93
CA ASN A 2 13.01 14.52 16.66
C ASN A 2 11.59 14.07 16.30
N THR A 3 10.69 15.04 16.28
CA THR A 3 9.43 14.95 15.56
C THR A 3 9.74 15.22 14.09
N ALA A 4 10.40 14.26 13.44
CA ALA A 4 10.16 14.10 12.01
C ALA A 4 8.68 13.73 11.93
N THR A 5 7.86 14.64 11.41
CA THR A 5 6.50 14.37 11.01
C THR A 5 6.57 13.15 10.10
N GLN A 6 6.33 11.96 10.65
CA GLN A 6 6.18 10.76 9.85
C GLN A 6 4.85 10.95 9.14
N THR A 7 4.88 11.66 8.01
CA THR A 7 3.81 11.61 7.03
C THR A 7 3.65 10.13 6.73
N ILE A 8 2.56 9.54 7.25
CA ILE A 8 2.25 8.14 7.04
C ILE A 8 2.06 7.99 5.55
N LYS A 9 3.08 7.42 4.89
CA LYS A 9 3.04 7.20 3.45
C LYS A 9 1.98 6.16 3.16
N VAL A 10 1.30 6.30 2.03
CA VAL A 10 0.21 5.38 1.62
C VAL A 10 0.65 3.91 1.66
N TYR A 11 1.91 3.62 1.36
CA TYR A 11 2.45 2.27 1.33
C TYR A 11 2.93 1.72 2.70
N ASN A 12 2.92 2.52 3.76
CA ASN A 12 3.46 2.14 5.06
C ASN A 12 2.73 0.93 5.65
N GLU A 13 1.40 0.85 5.43
CA GLU A 13 0.60 -0.27 5.93
C GLU A 13 0.93 -1.60 5.24
N ILE A 14 1.34 -1.55 3.97
CA ILE A 14 1.81 -2.74 3.23
C ILE A 14 3.14 -3.21 3.84
N ILE A 15 4.03 -2.28 4.18
CA ILE A 15 5.32 -2.61 4.83
C ILE A 15 5.07 -3.22 6.21
N GLU A 16 4.17 -2.63 7.01
CA GLU A 16 3.78 -3.15 8.32
C GLU A 16 3.18 -4.56 8.22
N LEU A 17 2.32 -4.82 7.23
CA LEU A 17 1.77 -6.14 6.97
C LEU A 17 2.89 -7.17 6.76
N ILE A 18 3.87 -6.83 5.91
CA ILE A 18 5.02 -7.71 5.62
C ILE A 18 5.88 -7.92 6.87
N ALA A 19 6.21 -6.83 7.59
CA ALA A 19 7.08 -6.85 8.75
C ALA A 19 6.50 -7.64 9.94
N ARG A 20 5.18 -7.56 10.15
CA ARG A 20 4.49 -8.32 11.21
C ARG A 20 4.36 -9.81 10.92
N GLY A 21 4.72 -10.24 9.72
CA GLY A 21 4.48 -11.58 9.23
C GLY A 21 3.10 -11.70 8.59
N THR A 22 3.04 -12.41 7.46
CA THR A 22 1.82 -12.54 6.66
C THR A 22 1.33 -13.98 6.64
N THR A 23 0.00 -14.14 6.58
CA THR A 23 -0.65 -15.40 6.22
C THR A 23 -1.41 -15.21 4.91
N PRO A 24 -1.65 -16.26 4.11
CA PRO A 24 -2.47 -16.15 2.91
C PRO A 24 -3.82 -15.44 3.17
N GLN A 25 -4.46 -15.74 4.30
CA GLN A 25 -5.72 -15.10 4.71
C GLN A 25 -5.56 -13.60 4.99
N SER A 26 -4.51 -13.21 5.71
CA SER A 26 -4.22 -11.80 6.02
C SER A 26 -3.91 -10.99 4.75
N VAL A 27 -3.20 -11.59 3.78
CA VAL A 27 -2.91 -10.94 2.49
C VAL A 27 -4.18 -10.73 1.67
N ILE A 28 -5.08 -11.71 1.62
CA ILE A 28 -6.37 -11.59 0.92
C ILE A 28 -7.24 -10.51 1.55
N ASN A 29 -7.33 -10.51 2.88
CA ASN A 29 -8.17 -9.57 3.63
C ASN A 29 -7.55 -8.17 3.75
N PHE A 30 -6.30 -7.98 3.33
CA PHE A 30 -5.64 -6.68 3.44
C PHE A 30 -6.34 -5.64 2.57
N HIS A 31 -6.70 -4.53 3.21
CA HIS A 31 -7.09 -3.28 2.56
C HIS A 31 -6.38 -2.12 3.27
N LEU A 32 -6.17 -1.02 2.55
CA LEU A 32 -5.65 0.20 3.14
C LEU A 32 -6.66 0.77 4.14
N SER A 33 -6.19 1.30 5.26
CA SER A 33 -7.05 2.08 6.15
C SER A 33 -7.62 3.32 5.43
N ASP A 34 -8.73 3.84 5.95
CA ASP A 34 -9.36 5.06 5.43
C ASP A 34 -8.36 6.23 5.36
N THR A 35 -7.43 6.33 6.32
CA THR A 35 -6.39 7.36 6.33
C THR A 35 -5.43 7.22 5.16
N ALA A 36 -4.94 6.00 4.89
CA ALA A 36 -4.05 5.75 3.78
C ALA A 36 -4.78 5.91 2.42
N GLN A 37 -6.05 5.53 2.35
CA GLN A 37 -6.88 5.72 1.18
C GLN A 37 -7.13 7.21 0.88
N ASN A 38 -7.46 8.02 1.89
CA ASN A 38 -7.59 9.47 1.72
C ASN A 38 -6.27 10.10 1.22
N ARG A 39 -5.12 9.67 1.76
CA ARG A 39 -3.82 10.15 1.28
C ARG A 39 -3.56 9.76 -0.17
N LEU A 40 -3.95 8.55 -0.58
CA LEU A 40 -3.86 8.12 -1.97
C LEU A 40 -4.73 8.99 -2.88
N GLU A 41 -5.96 9.29 -2.46
CA GLU A 41 -6.88 10.14 -3.20
C GLU A 41 -6.32 11.56 -3.37
N ASP A 42 -5.73 12.13 -2.32
CA ASP A 42 -5.02 13.42 -2.38
C ASP A 42 -3.85 13.38 -3.38
N LEU A 43 -3.03 12.32 -3.34
CA LEU A 43 -1.91 12.16 -4.27
C LEU A 43 -2.39 12.05 -5.73
N ILE A 44 -3.48 11.31 -5.97
CA ILE A 44 -4.08 11.17 -7.31
C ILE A 44 -4.69 12.49 -7.77
N TYR A 45 -5.35 13.23 -6.88
CA TYR A 45 -5.92 14.53 -7.17
C TYR A 45 -4.81 15.53 -7.55
N ASN A 46 -3.76 15.62 -6.75
CA ASN A 46 -2.60 16.47 -7.03
C ASN A 46 -1.87 16.04 -8.31
N ALA A 47 -1.84 14.73 -8.62
CA ALA A 47 -1.27 14.21 -9.87
C ALA A 47 -2.02 14.77 -11.09
N LYS A 48 -3.35 14.78 -11.04
CA LYS A 48 -4.20 15.29 -12.12
C LYS A 48 -4.04 16.79 -12.32
N ASN A 49 -3.82 17.54 -11.25
CA ASN A 49 -3.61 18.99 -11.31
C ASN A 49 -2.16 19.38 -11.62
N ASN A 50 -1.27 18.39 -11.82
CA ASN A 50 0.16 18.61 -12.03
C ASN A 50 0.86 19.31 -10.84
N GLU A 51 0.29 19.20 -9.65
CA GLU A 51 0.75 19.83 -8.40
C GLU A 51 1.60 18.89 -7.53
N LEU A 52 1.89 17.68 -8.01
CA LEU A 52 2.76 16.74 -7.31
C LEU A 52 4.19 17.28 -7.20
N THR A 53 4.71 17.28 -5.98
CA THR A 53 6.14 17.40 -5.75
C THR A 53 6.88 16.15 -6.24
N GLN A 54 8.19 16.26 -6.47
CA GLN A 54 9.03 15.13 -6.87
C GLN A 54 8.98 13.98 -5.84
N GLU A 55 8.88 14.32 -4.55
CA GLU A 55 8.80 13.35 -3.45
C GLU A 55 7.45 12.62 -3.44
N GLU A 56 6.35 13.33 -3.66
CA GLU A 56 5.01 12.74 -3.74
C GLU A 56 4.83 11.87 -4.99
N LYS A 57 5.47 12.25 -6.10
CA LYS A 57 5.51 11.40 -7.29
C LYS A 57 6.24 10.09 -7.03
N GLN A 58 7.39 10.14 -6.34
CA GLN A 58 8.11 8.92 -5.93
C GLN A 58 7.28 8.08 -4.95
N GLU A 59 6.53 8.71 -4.04
CA GLU A 59 5.62 8.01 -3.15
C GLU A 59 4.52 7.27 -3.92
N LEU A 60 3.88 7.94 -4.89
CA LEU A 60 2.83 7.37 -5.72
C LEU A 60 3.37 6.22 -6.59
N ASP A 61 4.54 6.39 -7.21
CA ASP A 61 5.19 5.35 -8.01
C ASP A 61 5.53 4.11 -7.15
N ALA A 62 6.06 4.32 -5.93
CA ALA A 62 6.34 3.24 -4.99
C ALA A 62 5.06 2.51 -4.55
N TYR A 63 3.98 3.27 -4.30
CA TYR A 63 2.68 2.70 -3.97
C TYR A 63 2.12 1.83 -5.09
N LEU A 64 2.12 2.33 -6.33
CA LEU A 64 1.62 1.58 -7.49
C LEU A 64 2.39 0.27 -7.70
N MET A 65 3.70 0.28 -7.50
CA MET A 65 4.51 -0.94 -7.55
C MET A 65 4.10 -1.94 -6.46
N LEU A 66 3.90 -1.46 -5.23
CA LEU A 66 3.51 -2.31 -4.11
C LEU A 66 2.08 -2.83 -4.25
N GLU A 67 1.15 -2.04 -4.75
CA GLU A 67 -0.22 -2.46 -5.07
C GLU A 67 -0.19 -3.61 -6.08
N HIS A 68 0.56 -3.45 -7.18
CA HIS A 68 0.70 -4.50 -8.17
C HIS A 68 1.22 -5.82 -7.56
N ILE A 69 2.26 -5.74 -6.72
CA ILE A 69 2.79 -6.90 -6.00
C ILE A 69 1.74 -7.50 -5.06
N MET A 70 0.98 -6.66 -4.34
CA MET A 70 -0.08 -7.11 -3.45
C MET A 70 -1.20 -7.83 -4.20
N THR A 71 -1.59 -7.36 -5.38
CA THR A 71 -2.58 -8.03 -6.23
C THR A 71 -2.09 -9.42 -6.68
N LEU A 72 -0.82 -9.54 -7.08
CA LEU A 72 -0.22 -10.85 -7.40
C LEU A 72 -0.12 -11.75 -6.16
N ALA A 73 0.23 -11.19 -5.00
CA ALA A 73 0.31 -11.92 -3.75
C ALA A 73 -1.06 -12.45 -3.30
N LYS A 74 -2.13 -11.65 -3.47
CA LYS A 74 -3.52 -12.09 -3.23
C LYS A 74 -3.91 -13.24 -4.15
N ALA A 75 -3.59 -13.15 -5.45
CA ALA A 75 -3.87 -14.23 -6.39
C ALA A 75 -3.19 -15.55 -5.98
N LYS A 76 -1.90 -15.49 -5.58
CA LYS A 76 -1.18 -16.66 -5.06
C LYS A 76 -1.75 -17.14 -3.72
N ALA A 77 -2.13 -16.24 -2.82
CA ALA A 77 -2.73 -16.59 -1.55
C ALA A 77 -4.04 -17.36 -1.73
N HIS A 78 -4.88 -16.96 -2.69
CA HIS A 78 -6.07 -17.72 -3.07
C HIS A 78 -5.72 -19.13 -3.55
N GLN A 79 -4.66 -19.30 -4.34
CA GLN A 79 -4.20 -20.64 -4.75
C GLN A 79 -3.74 -21.49 -3.56
N TYR A 80 -3.03 -20.92 -2.59
CA TYR A 80 -2.62 -21.65 -1.39
C TYR A 80 -3.79 -22.08 -0.51
N LEU A 81 -4.84 -21.26 -0.40
CA LEU A 81 -6.04 -21.63 0.35
C LEU A 81 -6.93 -22.62 -0.41
N ASN A 82 -7.02 -22.49 -1.74
CA ASN A 82 -7.84 -23.37 -2.57
C ASN A 82 -7.17 -24.72 -2.89
N GLY A 83 -5.83 -24.77 -2.88
CA GLY A 83 -5.02 -25.98 -3.07
C GLY A 83 -4.74 -26.77 -1.77
N ALA A 84 -5.29 -26.34 -0.64
CA ALA A 84 -5.26 -27.08 0.63
C ALA A 84 -6.40 -28.12 0.77
N ASN A 85 -6.94 -28.61 -0.35
CA ASN A 85 -7.90 -29.71 -0.44
C ASN A 85 -7.27 -30.90 -1.17
#